data_AF-A0AAV8XE05-F1
#
_entry.id   AF-A0AAV8XE05-F1
#
_cell.length_a   1.000
_cell.length_b   1.000
_cell.length_c   1.000
_cell.angle_alpha   90.00
_cell.angle_beta   90.00
_cell.angle_gamma   90.00
#
_symmetry.space_group_name_H-M   'P 1'
#
loop_
_entity.id
_entity.type
_entity.pdbx_description
1 polymer ?
#
loop_
_entity_poly.entity_id
_entity_poly.type
_entity_poly.pdbx_seq_one_letter_code
_entity_poly.pdbx_strand_id
1 'polypeptide(L)'
;MYEMLFAEKPFNSSRMPKLHYVNTLRRRVEVRFPMFESNFVSPCCLALIRNLLSYDKQNRLSGEDLVKHPFLDIEYVKDEQSHYMKACECLVSGVELVNSQKLGAGYIDTTEAILHLKIHINRIHDDEALLKYTMSRYNEYTKYCEQIEDRLLSDRNSGPICMQSQIDARAGERLRYVFRGEMYFVQCNRQKGAEMIKQGLDVLFPLLVHEPDGLRKHLLASKIDQWMKMLEKLKRDQAFIVRR
;
A
#
# COMPACT_ATOMS: atom_id res chain seq x y z
N MET A 1 -18.78 -15.62 16.25
CA MET A 1 -17.38 -15.27 15.92
C MET A 1 -16.45 -16.48 16.07
N TYR A 2 -16.23 -17.06 17.26
CA TYR A 2 -15.39 -18.28 17.40
C TYR A 2 -15.85 -19.42 16.46
N GLU A 3 -17.14 -19.75 16.45
CA GLU A 3 -17.71 -20.79 15.57
C GLU A 3 -17.61 -20.45 14.08
N MET A 4 -17.49 -19.17 13.72
CA MET A 4 -17.27 -18.76 12.33
C MET A 4 -15.80 -18.89 11.92
N LEU A 5 -14.87 -18.74 12.87
CA LEU A 5 -13.43 -18.82 12.62
C LEU A 5 -12.94 -20.27 12.61
N PHE A 6 -13.48 -21.12 13.49
CA PHE A 6 -12.98 -22.48 13.70
C PHE A 6 -13.97 -23.58 13.33
N ALA A 7 -15.16 -23.23 12.83
CA ALA A 7 -16.25 -24.17 12.55
C ALA A 7 -16.67 -25.07 13.75
N GLU A 8 -16.25 -24.69 14.96
CA GLU A 8 -16.49 -25.44 16.19
C GLU A 8 -17.01 -24.53 17.29
N LYS A 9 -17.75 -25.10 18.25
CA LYS A 9 -18.16 -24.36 19.45
C LYS A 9 -16.97 -24.23 20.41
N PRO A 10 -16.76 -23.05 21.03
CA PRO A 10 -15.66 -22.83 21.96
C PRO A 10 -15.69 -23.78 23.17
N PHE A 11 -16.89 -24.26 23.51
CA PHE A 11 -17.10 -25.38 24.42
C PHE A 11 -18.03 -26.38 23.73
N ASN A 12 -17.56 -27.61 23.53
CA ASN A 12 -18.30 -28.64 22.80
C ASN A 12 -19.47 -29.16 23.66
N SER A 13 -20.65 -28.58 23.48
CA SER A 13 -21.88 -28.94 24.19
C SER A 13 -22.33 -30.39 23.95
N SER A 14 -21.84 -31.03 22.89
CA SER A 14 -22.21 -32.40 22.51
C SER A 14 -21.40 -33.48 23.24
N ARG A 15 -20.21 -33.12 23.77
CA ARG A 15 -19.34 -34.04 24.52
C ARG A 15 -19.36 -33.82 26.04
N MET A 16 -20.00 -32.75 26.52
CA MET A 16 -20.00 -32.36 27.93
C MET A 16 -21.40 -32.47 28.54
N PRO A 17 -21.56 -33.07 29.74
CA PRO A 17 -22.82 -33.05 30.46
C PRO A 17 -23.31 -31.61 30.71
N LYS A 18 -24.63 -31.38 30.60
CA LYS A 18 -25.26 -30.05 30.70
C LYS A 18 -24.85 -29.28 31.97
N LEU A 19 -24.73 -29.98 33.10
CA LEU A 19 -24.30 -29.40 34.39
C LEU A 19 -22.83 -28.91 34.33
N HIS A 20 -21.97 -29.66 33.66
CA HIS A 20 -20.56 -29.32 33.48
C HIS A 20 -20.41 -28.14 32.53
N TYR A 21 -21.19 -28.09 31.44
CA TYR A 21 -21.25 -26.95 30.53
C TYR A 21 -21.66 -25.65 31.25
N VAL A 22 -22.72 -25.67 32.07
CA VAL A 22 -23.15 -24.50 32.86
C VAL A 22 -22.08 -24.07 33.87
N ASN A 23 -21.39 -25.02 34.50
CA ASN A 23 -20.28 -24.72 35.41
C ASN A 23 -19.08 -24.11 34.69
N THR A 24 -18.74 -24.55 33.48
CA THR A 24 -17.68 -23.97 32.65
C THR A 24 -17.98 -22.51 32.29
N LEU A 25 -19.24 -22.20 31.93
CA LEU A 25 -19.68 -20.82 31.67
C LEU A 25 -19.60 -19.95 32.93
N ARG A 26 -20.00 -20.48 34.10
CA ARG A 26 -19.91 -19.76 35.38
C ARG A 26 -18.47 -19.54 35.85
N ARG A 27 -17.56 -20.48 35.55
CA ARG A 27 -16.14 -20.43 35.92
C ARG A 27 -15.30 -19.52 35.01
N ARG A 28 -15.90 -18.92 33.96
CA ARG A 28 -15.22 -18.02 33.02
C ARG A 28 -13.95 -18.64 32.43
N VAL A 29 -14.00 -19.94 32.12
CA VAL A 29 -12.85 -20.68 31.58
C VAL A 29 -12.42 -20.02 30.26
N GLU A 30 -11.12 -19.80 30.08
CA GLU A 30 -10.57 -19.25 28.85
C GLU A 30 -10.92 -20.13 27.64
N VAL A 31 -11.23 -19.47 26.52
CA VAL A 31 -11.50 -20.15 25.25
C VAL A 31 -10.19 -20.78 24.76
N ARG A 32 -10.18 -22.11 24.59
CA ARG A 32 -9.01 -22.83 24.08
C ARG A 32 -8.90 -22.61 22.58
N PHE A 33 -7.68 -22.35 22.11
CA PHE A 33 -7.35 -22.26 20.69
C PHE A 33 -6.71 -23.58 20.22
N PRO A 34 -6.96 -24.04 18.98
CA PRO A 34 -6.26 -25.19 18.42
C PRO A 34 -4.74 -24.98 18.47
N MET A 35 -4.00 -25.95 19.04
CA MET A 35 -2.54 -25.83 19.28
C MET A 35 -1.71 -25.62 18.01
N PHE A 36 -2.23 -26.02 16.85
CA PHE A 36 -1.52 -25.96 15.57
C PHE A 36 -1.40 -24.52 15.06
N GLU A 37 -2.33 -23.64 15.42
CA GLU A 37 -2.42 -22.26 14.93
C GLU A 37 -1.67 -21.27 15.83
N SER A 38 -1.44 -21.62 17.10
CA SER A 38 -0.68 -20.76 18.03
C SER A 38 0.79 -20.59 17.66
N ASN A 39 1.35 -21.45 16.80
CA ASN A 39 2.73 -21.34 16.32
C ASN A 39 2.87 -20.36 15.13
N PHE A 40 1.78 -20.11 14.39
CA PHE A 40 1.78 -19.22 13.21
C PHE A 40 1.29 -17.81 13.53
N VAL A 41 0.79 -17.59 14.74
CA VAL A 41 0.21 -16.32 15.18
C VAL A 41 1.15 -15.68 16.19
N SER A 42 1.52 -14.42 15.94
CA SER A 42 2.38 -13.68 16.88
C SER A 42 1.73 -13.59 18.27
N PRO A 43 2.50 -13.54 19.36
CA PRO A 43 1.94 -13.46 20.72
C PRO A 43 0.98 -12.27 20.90
N CYS A 44 1.25 -11.13 20.25
CA CYS A 44 0.40 -9.94 20.28
C CYS A 44 -0.93 -10.14 19.53
N CYS A 45 -0.90 -10.80 18.37
CA CYS A 45 -2.11 -11.15 17.61
C CYS A 45 -2.97 -12.15 18.40
N LEU A 46 -2.32 -13.14 19.02
CA LEU A 46 -2.98 -14.16 19.81
C LEU A 46 -3.64 -13.55 21.06
N ALA A 47 -2.97 -12.59 21.71
CA ALA A 47 -3.54 -11.81 22.81
C ALA A 47 -4.77 -10.99 22.36
N LEU A 48 -4.69 -10.34 21.19
CA LEU A 48 -5.84 -9.61 20.62
C LEU A 48 -7.03 -10.54 20.38
N ILE A 49 -6.80 -11.68 19.72
CA ILE A 49 -7.85 -12.65 19.40
C ILE A 49 -8.48 -13.22 20.69
N ARG A 50 -7.66 -13.51 21.72
CA ARG A 50 -8.15 -13.92 23.05
C ARG A 50 -9.07 -12.88 23.67
N ASN A 51 -8.70 -11.61 23.62
CA ASN A 51 -9.49 -10.52 24.19
C ASN A 51 -10.79 -10.28 23.41
N LEU A 52 -10.80 -10.50 22.09
CA LEU A 52 -12.00 -10.41 21.24
C LEU A 52 -12.96 -11.58 21.42
N LEU A 53 -12.42 -12.80 21.56
CA LEU A 53 -13.21 -14.03 21.67
C LEU A 53 -13.58 -14.39 23.12
N SER A 54 -13.16 -13.58 24.11
CA SER A 54 -13.52 -13.77 25.51
C SER A 54 -15.05 -13.80 25.70
N TYR A 55 -15.53 -14.80 26.45
CA TYR A 55 -16.95 -14.95 26.77
C TYR A 55 -17.44 -13.88 27.76
N ASP A 56 -16.56 -13.43 28.65
CA ASP A 56 -16.87 -12.44 29.68
C ASP A 56 -17.00 -11.05 29.04
N LYS A 57 -18.21 -10.48 29.05
CA LYS A 57 -18.48 -9.16 28.45
C LYS A 57 -17.68 -8.03 29.11
N GLN A 58 -17.29 -8.18 30.38
CA GLN A 58 -16.53 -7.15 31.10
C GLN A 58 -15.05 -7.16 30.72
N ASN A 59 -14.51 -8.33 30.38
CA ASN A 59 -13.11 -8.53 29.98
C ASN A 59 -12.94 -8.63 28.45
N ARG A 60 -14.04 -8.63 27.70
CA ARG A 60 -14.02 -8.60 26.24
C ARG A 60 -13.57 -7.22 25.80
N LEU A 61 -12.60 -7.19 24.88
CA LEU A 61 -12.10 -5.95 24.32
C LEU A 61 -13.26 -5.13 23.74
N SER A 62 -13.40 -3.89 24.20
CA SER A 62 -14.41 -2.98 23.65
C SER A 62 -14.01 -2.53 22.24
N GLY A 63 -14.96 -2.00 21.47
CA GLY A 63 -14.66 -1.46 20.14
C GLY A 63 -13.67 -0.29 20.18
N GLU A 64 -13.72 0.53 21.23
CA GLU A 64 -12.80 1.66 21.42
C GLU A 64 -11.38 1.19 21.80
N ASP A 65 -11.29 0.16 22.63
CA ASP A 65 -10.00 -0.44 23.04
C ASP A 65 -9.38 -1.28 21.92
N LEU A 66 -10.21 -1.83 21.03
CA LEU A 66 -9.75 -2.51 19.83
C LEU A 66 -8.95 -1.55 18.95
N VAL A 67 -9.50 -0.38 18.63
CA VAL A 67 -8.84 0.61 17.77
C VAL A 67 -7.49 1.08 18.36
N LYS A 68 -7.39 1.12 19.69
CA LYS A 68 -6.17 1.50 20.42
C LYS A 68 -5.21 0.34 20.68
N HIS A 69 -5.55 -0.89 20.28
CA HIS A 69 -4.76 -2.05 20.62
C HIS A 69 -3.41 -2.02 19.88
N PRO A 70 -2.26 -2.27 20.55
CA PRO A 70 -0.93 -2.18 19.94
C PRO A 70 -0.71 -3.06 18.70
N PHE A 71 -1.50 -4.13 18.56
CA PHE A 71 -1.48 -4.96 17.35
C PHE A 71 -2.08 -4.26 16.11
N LEU A 72 -3.06 -3.37 16.32
CA LEU A 72 -3.67 -2.54 15.28
C LEU A 72 -2.97 -1.19 15.14
N ASP A 73 -2.04 -0.88 16.05
CA ASP A 73 -1.18 0.28 15.96
C ASP A 73 -0.16 0.09 14.83
N ILE A 74 -0.57 0.52 13.64
CA ILE A 74 0.25 0.49 12.42
C ILE A 74 1.41 1.50 12.51
N GLU A 75 1.51 2.32 13.58
CA GLU A 75 2.65 3.22 13.81
C GLU A 75 3.97 2.46 14.06
N TYR A 76 3.91 1.13 14.31
CA TYR A 76 5.12 0.33 14.52
C TYR A 76 5.97 0.09 13.25
N VAL A 77 5.51 0.50 12.07
CA VAL A 77 6.40 0.55 10.89
C VAL A 77 7.04 1.94 10.79
N LYS A 78 7.94 2.22 11.73
CA LYS A 78 9.04 3.18 11.55
C LYS A 78 10.16 2.56 10.69
N ASP A 79 9.82 1.81 9.64
CA ASP A 79 10.80 1.55 8.61
C ASP A 79 11.06 2.85 7.87
N GLU A 80 12.33 3.11 7.57
CA GLU A 80 12.86 4.27 6.84
C GLU A 80 12.21 4.50 5.45
N GLN A 81 11.29 3.62 5.01
CA GLN A 81 10.51 3.71 3.80
C GLN A 81 9.01 3.92 4.10
N SER A 82 8.50 5.11 3.76
CA SER A 82 7.06 5.43 3.78
C SER A 82 6.26 4.37 3.01
N HIS A 83 5.04 4.02 3.46
CA HIS A 83 4.14 3.13 2.71
C HIS A 83 3.90 3.59 1.28
N TYR A 84 3.96 4.90 1.02
CA TYR A 84 3.94 5.42 -0.35
C TYR A 84 5.13 4.93 -1.19
N MET A 85 6.32 4.88 -0.60
CA MET A 85 7.51 4.34 -1.27
C MET A 85 7.32 2.86 -1.56
N LYS A 86 6.96 2.06 -0.55
CA LYS A 86 6.68 0.62 -0.71
C LYS A 86 5.64 0.38 -1.81
N ALA A 87 4.59 1.20 -1.88
CA ALA A 87 3.61 1.15 -2.99
C ALA A 87 4.25 1.39 -4.37
N CYS A 88 5.16 2.36 -4.50
CA CYS A 88 5.90 2.56 -5.74
C CYS A 88 6.83 1.39 -6.06
N GLU A 89 7.46 0.75 -5.08
CA GLU A 89 8.36 -0.39 -5.29
C GLU A 89 7.60 -1.60 -5.83
N CYS A 90 6.52 -1.98 -5.13
CA CYS A 90 5.66 -3.08 -5.54
C CYS A 90 5.05 -2.81 -6.93
N LEU A 91 4.66 -1.57 -7.23
CA LEU A 91 4.12 -1.25 -8.55
C LEU A 91 5.16 -1.45 -9.64
N VAL A 92 6.37 -0.90 -9.45
CA VAL A 92 7.47 -1.06 -10.39
C VAL A 92 7.70 -2.54 -10.67
N SER A 93 7.87 -3.35 -9.62
CA SER A 93 8.04 -4.80 -9.71
C SER A 93 6.89 -5.46 -10.49
N GLY A 94 5.64 -5.10 -10.16
CA GLY A 94 4.45 -5.60 -10.85
C GLY A 94 4.45 -5.30 -12.35
N VAL A 95 4.82 -4.08 -12.75
CA VAL A 95 4.94 -3.68 -14.16
C VAL A 95 6.02 -4.50 -14.87
N GLU A 96 7.17 -4.76 -14.24
CA GLU A 96 8.22 -5.58 -14.86
C GLU A 96 7.79 -7.03 -15.07
N LEU A 97 7.07 -7.60 -14.10
CA LEU A 97 6.55 -8.95 -14.16
C LEU A 97 5.49 -9.09 -15.24
N VAL A 98 4.57 -8.13 -15.36
CA VAL A 98 3.57 -8.08 -16.44
C VAL A 98 4.24 -7.96 -17.81
N ASN A 99 5.23 -7.09 -17.95
CA ASN A 99 6.01 -6.94 -19.19
C ASN A 99 6.78 -8.22 -19.54
N SER A 100 7.20 -8.98 -18.54
CA SER A 100 7.87 -10.28 -18.68
C SER A 100 6.89 -11.45 -18.87
N GLN A 101 5.61 -11.19 -19.15
CA GLN A 101 4.52 -12.16 -19.29
C GLN A 101 4.21 -13.01 -18.03
N LYS A 102 4.71 -12.62 -16.86
CA LYS A 102 4.40 -13.27 -15.57
C LYS A 102 3.20 -12.58 -14.91
N LEU A 103 2.03 -12.70 -15.54
CA LEU A 103 0.82 -11.96 -15.16
C LEU A 103 0.36 -12.21 -13.72
N GLY A 104 0.39 -13.45 -13.23
CA GLY A 104 -0.05 -13.77 -11.87
C GLY A 104 0.83 -13.14 -10.78
N ALA A 105 2.15 -13.22 -10.94
CA ALA A 105 3.07 -12.56 -10.01
C ALA A 105 2.96 -11.03 -10.10
N GLY A 106 2.82 -10.49 -11.32
CA GLY A 106 2.61 -9.06 -11.52
C GLY A 106 1.31 -8.55 -10.90
N TYR A 107 0.24 -9.35 -10.91
CA TYR A 107 -1.03 -9.01 -10.25
C TYR A 107 -0.88 -8.94 -8.73
N ILE A 108 -0.14 -9.89 -8.12
CA ILE A 108 0.13 -9.89 -6.67
C ILE A 108 0.90 -8.64 -6.25
N ASP A 109 1.98 -8.31 -6.95
CA ASP A 109 2.79 -7.12 -6.64
C ASP A 109 1.99 -5.82 -6.85
N THR A 110 1.13 -5.78 -7.87
CA THR A 110 0.27 -4.60 -8.14
C THR A 110 -0.82 -4.45 -7.07
N THR A 111 -1.40 -5.56 -6.58
CA THR A 111 -2.38 -5.51 -5.49
C THR A 111 -1.72 -5.10 -4.17
N GLU A 112 -0.50 -5.57 -3.89
CA GLU A 112 0.29 -5.11 -2.75
C GLU A 112 0.57 -3.59 -2.81
N ALA A 113 0.87 -3.08 -4.01
CA ALA A 113 1.03 -1.64 -4.22
C ALA A 113 -0.22 -0.83 -3.84
N ILE A 114 -1.41 -1.30 -4.25
CA ILE A 114 -2.70 -0.67 -3.92
C ILE A 114 -2.94 -0.69 -2.41
N LEU A 115 -2.64 -1.79 -1.73
CA LEU A 115 -2.80 -1.91 -0.28
C LEU A 115 -1.91 -0.91 0.47
N HIS A 116 -0.64 -0.82 0.11
CA HIS A 116 0.27 0.16 0.71
C HIS A 116 -0.19 1.61 0.46
N LEU A 117 -0.70 1.91 -0.72
CA LEU A 117 -1.22 3.25 -1.01
C LEU A 117 -2.48 3.56 -0.19
N LYS A 118 -3.35 2.57 0.04
CA LYS A 118 -4.55 2.71 0.88
C LYS A 118 -4.20 2.95 2.35
N ILE A 119 -3.18 2.26 2.86
CA ILE A 119 -2.63 2.55 4.20
C ILE A 119 -2.10 3.99 4.26
N HIS A 120 -1.39 4.45 3.22
CA HIS A 120 -0.90 5.81 3.17
C HIS A 120 -2.04 6.85 3.16
N ILE A 121 -3.08 6.62 2.36
CA ILE A 121 -4.29 7.46 2.31
C ILE A 121 -4.92 7.60 3.70
N ASN A 122 -5.10 6.49 4.41
CA ASN A 122 -5.73 6.49 5.73
C ASN A 122 -4.92 7.26 6.79
N ARG A 123 -3.63 7.49 6.57
CA ARG A 123 -2.75 8.27 7.46
C ARG A 123 -2.74 9.77 7.14
N ILE A 124 -3.30 10.18 6.01
CA ILE A 124 -3.38 11.60 5.63
C ILE A 124 -4.64 12.17 6.27
N HIS A 125 -4.47 12.99 7.31
CA HIS A 125 -5.58 13.61 8.03
C HIS A 125 -5.75 15.10 7.70
N ASP A 126 -4.66 15.83 7.45
CA ASP A 126 -4.68 17.31 7.41
C ASP A 126 -4.19 17.92 6.07
N ASP A 127 -3.86 17.11 5.06
CA ASP A 127 -3.35 17.58 3.77
C ASP A 127 -4.25 17.14 2.60
N GLU A 128 -5.24 17.99 2.28
CA GLU A 128 -6.21 17.74 1.20
C GLU A 128 -5.55 17.61 -0.18
N ALA A 129 -4.47 18.36 -0.43
CA ALA A 129 -3.76 18.32 -1.70
C ALA A 129 -3.02 16.98 -1.86
N LEU A 130 -2.34 16.52 -0.80
CA LEU A 130 -1.68 15.22 -0.76
C LEU A 130 -2.69 14.08 -0.83
N LEU A 131 -3.83 14.20 -0.15
CA LEU A 131 -4.91 13.22 -0.23
C LEU A 131 -5.44 13.09 -1.66
N LYS A 132 -5.72 14.22 -2.33
CA LYS A 132 -6.21 14.24 -3.71
C LYS A 132 -5.19 13.66 -4.70
N TYR A 133 -3.91 14.00 -4.55
CA TYR A 133 -2.83 13.43 -5.35
C TYR A 133 -2.71 11.91 -5.15
N THR A 134 -2.70 11.46 -3.90
CA THR A 134 -2.57 10.03 -3.55
C THR A 134 -3.78 9.24 -4.03
N MET A 135 -5.00 9.77 -3.90
CA MET A 135 -6.22 9.18 -4.48
C MET A 135 -6.17 9.10 -6.00
N SER A 136 -5.61 10.09 -6.68
CA SER A 136 -5.42 10.02 -8.15
C SER A 136 -4.50 8.86 -8.52
N ARG A 137 -3.42 8.64 -7.77
CA ARG A 137 -2.49 7.51 -7.98
C ARG A 137 -3.15 6.17 -7.62
N TYR A 138 -3.96 6.12 -6.56
CA TYR A 138 -4.75 4.95 -6.19
C TYR A 138 -5.64 4.48 -7.34
N ASN A 139 -6.38 5.41 -7.95
CA ASN A 139 -7.28 5.11 -9.05
C ASN A 139 -6.51 4.62 -10.29
N GLU A 140 -5.34 5.20 -10.57
CA GLU A 140 -4.48 4.75 -11.67
C GLU A 140 -3.97 3.32 -11.44
N TYR A 141 -3.52 2.99 -10.23
CA TYR A 141 -3.02 1.65 -9.90
C TYR A 141 -4.16 0.62 -9.91
N THR A 142 -5.33 1.00 -9.42
CA THR A 142 -6.54 0.16 -9.43
C THR A 142 -6.93 -0.17 -10.88
N LYS A 143 -7.01 0.83 -11.75
CA LYS A 143 -7.33 0.63 -13.17
C LYS A 143 -6.30 -0.25 -13.89
N TYR A 144 -5.03 -0.13 -13.52
CA TYR A 144 -3.98 -1.00 -14.05
C TYR A 144 -4.15 -2.46 -13.57
N CYS A 145 -4.48 -2.65 -12.30
CA CYS A 145 -4.76 -3.96 -11.72
C CYS A 145 -5.97 -4.64 -12.39
N GLU A 146 -7.04 -3.89 -12.64
CA GLU A 146 -8.23 -4.35 -13.38
C GLU A 146 -7.86 -4.85 -14.78
N GLN A 147 -6.97 -4.15 -15.51
CA GLN A 147 -6.50 -4.60 -16.83
C GLN A 147 -5.72 -5.92 -16.77
N ILE A 148 -4.95 -6.15 -15.70
CA ILE A 148 -4.24 -7.41 -15.51
C ILE A 148 -5.24 -8.53 -15.20
N GLU A 149 -6.20 -8.27 -14.31
CA GLU A 149 -7.24 -9.21 -13.93
C GLU A 149 -8.11 -9.63 -15.12
N ASP A 150 -8.56 -8.65 -15.91
CA ASP A 150 -9.31 -8.89 -17.14
C ASP A 150 -8.53 -9.82 -18.08
N ARG A 151 -7.22 -9.64 -18.21
CA ARG A 151 -6.37 -10.49 -19.06
C ARG A 151 -6.10 -11.88 -18.47
N LEU A 152 -6.07 -12.00 -17.14
CA LEU A 152 -5.97 -13.30 -16.47
C LEU A 152 -7.28 -14.11 -16.62
N LEU A 153 -8.43 -13.42 -16.63
CA LEU A 153 -9.75 -14.03 -16.74
C LEU A 153 -10.20 -14.27 -18.18
N SER A 154 -9.77 -13.42 -19.13
CA SER A 154 -10.09 -13.57 -20.54
C SER A 154 -8.96 -14.30 -21.28
N ASP A 155 -9.26 -15.49 -21.79
CA ASP A 155 -8.35 -16.35 -22.58
C ASP A 155 -7.98 -15.75 -23.97
N ARG A 156 -8.37 -14.49 -24.22
CA ARG A 156 -8.04 -13.73 -25.42
C ARG A 156 -7.00 -12.68 -25.06
N ASN A 157 -5.98 -12.53 -25.91
CA ASN A 157 -5.10 -11.37 -25.88
C ASN A 157 -5.93 -10.09 -26.13
N SER A 158 -6.51 -9.53 -25.08
CA SER A 158 -6.84 -8.12 -25.01
C SER A 158 -5.52 -7.34 -25.17
N GLY A 159 -5.62 -6.10 -25.67
CA GLY A 159 -4.47 -5.30 -26.11
C GLY A 159 -3.33 -5.14 -25.08
N PRO A 160 -2.28 -4.36 -25.39
CA PRO A 160 -1.20 -4.13 -24.46
C PRO A 160 -1.73 -3.60 -23.11
N ILE A 161 -1.46 -4.32 -22.01
CA ILE A 161 -1.72 -3.81 -20.66
C ILE A 161 -0.77 -2.64 -20.47
N CYS A 162 -1.33 -1.45 -20.28
CA CYS A 162 -0.56 -0.22 -20.26
C CYS A 162 -1.03 0.61 -19.09
N MET A 163 -0.14 0.84 -18.13
CA MET A 163 -0.34 1.93 -17.18
C MET A 163 -0.39 3.23 -17.99
N GLN A 164 -1.39 4.09 -17.73
CA GLN A 164 -1.55 5.36 -18.44
C GLN A 164 -0.28 6.22 -18.32
N SER A 165 0.44 6.12 -17.19
CA SER A 165 1.85 6.46 -17.10
C SER A 165 2.72 5.29 -17.59
N GLN A 166 3.04 5.23 -18.89
CA GLN A 166 4.10 4.31 -19.37
C GLN A 166 5.41 4.70 -18.71
N ILE A 167 5.86 3.83 -17.81
CA ILE A 167 7.04 4.04 -17.01
C ILE A 167 7.72 2.68 -16.92
N ASP A 168 8.82 2.51 -17.66
CA ASP A 168 9.45 1.21 -17.83
C ASP A 168 10.12 0.66 -16.59
N ALA A 169 9.99 -0.65 -16.45
CA ALA A 169 10.75 -1.55 -15.58
C ALA A 169 12.26 -1.21 -15.50
N ARG A 170 12.91 -0.80 -16.61
CA ARG A 170 14.34 -0.46 -16.58
C ARG A 170 14.69 0.80 -15.77
N ALA A 171 13.69 1.58 -15.33
CA ALA A 171 13.86 2.80 -14.56
C ALA A 171 13.38 2.67 -13.09
N GLY A 172 13.02 1.46 -12.64
CA GLY A 172 12.34 1.21 -11.37
C GLY A 172 12.93 1.81 -10.10
N GLU A 173 14.26 1.88 -9.99
CA GLU A 173 14.95 2.54 -8.89
C GLU A 173 15.06 4.06 -9.08
N ARG A 174 15.10 4.50 -10.34
CA ARG A 174 15.46 5.85 -10.79
C ARG A 174 14.26 6.81 -10.78
N LEU A 175 13.06 6.27 -10.96
CA LEU A 175 11.79 7.02 -10.86
C LEU A 175 11.37 7.32 -9.43
N ARG A 176 11.93 6.57 -8.46
CA ARG A 176 11.66 6.77 -7.04
C ARG A 176 11.98 8.20 -6.61
N TYR A 177 13.07 8.76 -7.13
CA TYR A 177 13.49 10.13 -6.83
C TYR A 177 12.49 11.17 -7.35
N VAL A 178 12.00 11.04 -8.59
CA VAL A 178 11.04 12.01 -9.15
C VAL A 178 9.65 11.91 -8.52
N PHE A 179 9.15 10.70 -8.21
CA PHE A 179 7.86 10.55 -7.50
C PHE A 179 7.94 11.06 -6.06
N ARG A 180 9.05 10.78 -5.36
CA ARG A 180 9.29 11.33 -4.03
C ARG A 180 9.42 12.86 -4.09
N GLY A 181 10.01 13.37 -5.16
CA GLY A 181 10.06 14.79 -5.48
C GLY A 181 8.68 15.41 -5.63
N GLU A 182 7.80 14.83 -6.46
CA GLU A 182 6.41 15.26 -6.61
C GLU A 182 5.66 15.30 -5.27
N MET A 183 5.79 14.23 -4.47
CA MET A 183 5.18 14.17 -3.13
C MET A 183 5.65 15.33 -2.24
N TYR A 184 6.96 15.61 -2.20
CA TYR A 184 7.48 16.74 -1.41
C TYR A 184 7.01 18.11 -1.92
N PHE A 185 6.79 18.27 -3.24
CA PHE A 185 6.19 19.48 -3.78
C PHE A 185 4.76 19.69 -3.29
N VAL A 186 3.98 18.61 -3.20
CA VAL A 186 2.60 18.65 -2.67
C VAL A 186 2.59 18.95 -1.17
N GLN A 187 3.51 18.35 -0.40
CA GLN A 187 3.72 18.62 1.04
C GLN A 187 4.32 20.01 1.34
N CYS A 188 4.37 20.91 0.36
CA CYS A 188 5.02 22.22 0.44
C CYS A 188 6.52 22.19 0.80
N ASN A 189 7.18 21.04 0.85
CA ASN A 189 8.61 20.89 1.04
C ASN A 189 9.37 21.03 -0.29
N ARG A 190 9.22 22.20 -0.92
CA ARG A 190 9.63 22.43 -2.30
C ARG A 190 11.15 22.32 -2.52
N GLN A 191 11.97 22.57 -1.50
CA GLN A 191 13.43 22.45 -1.58
C GLN A 191 13.85 20.99 -1.70
N LYS A 192 13.42 20.12 -0.78
CA LYS A 192 13.68 18.68 -0.86
C LYS A 192 13.03 18.05 -2.09
N GLY A 193 11.83 18.51 -2.45
CA GLY A 193 11.18 18.10 -3.68
C GLY A 193 12.02 18.41 -4.92
N ALA A 194 12.59 19.61 -5.01
CA ALA A 194 13.43 20.00 -6.13
C ALA A 194 14.74 19.21 -6.21
N GLU A 195 15.36 18.91 -5.07
CA GLU A 195 16.56 18.05 -5.02
C GLU A 195 16.27 16.64 -5.54
N MET A 196 15.18 16.04 -5.09
CA MET A 196 14.77 14.70 -5.50
C MET A 196 14.37 14.65 -6.98
N ILE A 197 13.67 15.67 -7.49
CA ILE A 197 13.38 15.76 -8.93
C ILE A 197 14.68 15.92 -9.75
N LYS A 198 15.63 16.76 -9.33
CA LYS A 198 16.92 16.92 -10.03
C LYS A 198 17.69 15.61 -10.12
N GLN A 199 17.81 14.89 -9.00
CA GLN A 199 18.48 13.58 -8.96
C GLN A 199 17.80 12.57 -9.91
N GLY A 200 16.47 12.58 -9.99
CA GLY A 200 15.75 11.76 -10.96
C GLY A 200 16.02 12.17 -12.41
N LEU A 201 16.02 13.48 -12.69
CA LEU A 201 16.26 14.01 -14.03
C LEU A 201 17.68 13.73 -14.55
N ASP A 202 18.69 13.78 -13.69
CA ASP A 202 20.08 13.45 -14.05
C ASP A 202 20.20 12.04 -14.65
N VAL A 203 19.30 11.14 -14.26
CA VAL A 203 19.25 9.76 -14.77
C VAL A 203 18.29 9.62 -15.96
N LEU A 204 17.20 10.39 -15.98
CA LEU A 204 16.18 10.33 -17.03
C LEU A 204 16.61 11.00 -18.34
N PHE A 205 17.42 12.06 -18.28
CA PHE A 205 17.93 12.71 -19.50
C PHE A 205 18.78 11.76 -20.37
N PRO A 206 19.78 11.03 -19.82
CA PRO A 206 20.50 10.02 -20.60
C PRO A 206 19.59 8.92 -21.15
N LEU A 207 18.61 8.47 -20.37
CA LEU A 207 17.64 7.47 -20.81
C LEU A 207 16.81 7.95 -22.02
N LEU A 208 16.32 9.20 -21.98
CA LEU A 208 15.54 9.78 -23.07
C LEU A 208 16.32 9.86 -24.39
N VAL A 209 17.62 10.16 -24.32
CA VAL A 209 18.48 10.24 -25.51
C VAL A 209 18.65 8.88 -26.18
N HIS A 210 18.74 7.81 -25.40
CA HIS A 210 18.90 6.45 -25.90
C HIS A 210 17.58 5.74 -26.21
N GLU A 211 16.45 6.42 -25.97
CA GLU A 211 15.12 5.87 -26.24
C GLU A 211 14.82 5.91 -27.75
N PRO A 212 14.43 4.77 -28.38
CA PRO A 212 13.98 4.75 -29.77
C PRO A 212 12.77 5.65 -29.99
N ASP A 213 12.66 6.20 -31.20
CA ASP A 213 11.52 7.06 -31.55
C ASP A 213 10.20 6.27 -31.51
N GLY A 214 9.21 6.85 -30.83
CA GLY A 214 7.92 6.21 -30.60
C GLY A 214 7.13 6.82 -29.46
N LEU A 215 5.95 6.26 -29.18
CA LEU A 215 5.01 6.75 -28.17
C LEU A 215 5.66 6.86 -26.77
N ARG A 216 6.48 5.88 -26.40
CA ARG A 216 7.18 5.82 -25.12
C ARG A 216 8.13 7.01 -24.93
N LYS A 217 8.94 7.33 -25.95
CA LYS A 217 9.84 8.50 -25.94
C LYS A 217 9.06 9.80 -25.77
N HIS A 218 7.92 9.94 -26.45
CA HIS A 218 7.07 11.12 -26.31
C HIS A 218 6.47 11.25 -24.91
N LEU A 219 5.99 10.15 -24.32
CA LEU A 219 5.44 10.15 -22.95
C LEU A 219 6.53 10.49 -21.92
N LEU A 220 7.72 9.91 -22.05
CA LEU A 220 8.86 10.20 -21.20
C LEU A 220 9.29 11.67 -21.32
N ALA A 221 9.41 12.19 -22.54
CA ALA A 221 9.72 13.60 -22.78
C ALA A 221 8.65 14.53 -22.16
N SER A 222 7.37 14.19 -22.31
CA SER A 222 6.26 14.96 -21.73
C SER A 222 6.34 14.99 -20.20
N LYS A 223 6.69 13.86 -19.56
CA LYS A 223 6.88 13.81 -18.11
C LYS A 223 8.10 14.58 -17.62
N ILE A 224 9.22 14.49 -18.32
CA ILE A 224 10.42 15.29 -18.04
C ILE A 224 10.11 16.78 -18.14
N ASP A 225 9.36 17.20 -19.16
CA ASP A 225 8.92 18.59 -19.33
C ASP A 225 8.02 19.07 -18.17
N GLN A 226 7.11 18.22 -17.67
CA GLN A 226 6.32 18.54 -16.48
C GLN A 226 7.19 18.80 -15.25
N TRP A 227 8.16 17.92 -14.98
CA TRP A 227 9.09 18.07 -13.84
C TRP A 227 9.99 19.29 -13.98
N MET A 228 10.48 19.56 -15.19
CA MET A 228 11.26 20.77 -15.49
C MET A 228 10.44 22.04 -15.23
N LYS A 229 9.18 22.09 -15.66
CA LYS A 229 8.27 23.21 -15.37
C LYS A 229 8.05 23.42 -13.87
N MET A 230 7.97 22.35 -13.08
CA MET A 230 7.87 22.45 -11.61
C MET A 230 9.13 23.10 -11.01
N LEU A 231 10.32 22.68 -11.46
CA LEU A 231 11.60 23.25 -11.02
C LEU A 231 11.76 24.72 -11.44
N GLU A 232 11.37 25.06 -12.67
CA GLU A 232 11.41 26.44 -13.16
C GLU A 232 10.49 27.37 -12.39
N LYS A 233 9.26 26.91 -12.10
CA LYS A 233 8.30 27.68 -11.29
C LYS A 233 8.90 28.00 -9.92
N LEU A 234 9.52 27.02 -9.26
CA LEU A 234 10.18 27.23 -7.97
C LEU A 234 11.32 28.26 -8.07
N LYS A 235 12.16 28.20 -9.12
CA LYS A 235 13.23 29.18 -9.33
C LYS A 235 12.67 30.61 -9.53
N ARG A 236 11.58 30.76 -10.28
CA ARG A 236 10.92 32.06 -10.49
C ARG A 236 10.35 32.61 -9.18
N ASP A 237 9.67 31.78 -8.40
CA ASP A 237 9.11 32.15 -7.10
C ASP A 237 10.22 32.61 -6.13
N GLN A 238 11.36 31.92 -6.09
CA GLN A 238 12.51 32.30 -5.28
C GLN A 238 13.16 33.61 -5.73
N ALA A 239 13.32 33.80 -7.05
CA ALA A 239 13.88 35.04 -7.61
C ALA A 239 12.98 36.27 -7.33
N PHE A 240 11.68 36.08 -7.20
CA PHE A 240 10.73 37.14 -6.85
C PHE A 240 10.83 37.55 -5.37
N ILE A 241 11.07 36.59 -4.46
CA ILE A 241 11.22 36.85 -3.03
C ILE A 241 12.51 37.62 -2.71
N VAL A 242 13.60 37.39 -3.44
CA VAL A 242 14.91 38.06 -3.23
C VAL A 242 14.92 39.52 -3.75
N ARG A 243 13.95 39.92 -4.56
CA ARG A 243 13.85 41.28 -5.14
C ARG A 243 12.92 42.22 -4.36
N ARG A 244 12.34 41.75 -3.25
CA ARG A 244 11.51 42.54 -2.32
C ARG A 244 12.31 42.84 -1.06
#